data_AF-A0A7M3W5V3-F1
#
_entry.id   AF-A0A7M3W5V3-F1
#
_cell.length_a   1.000
_cell.length_b   1.000
_cell.length_c   1.000
_cell.angle_alpha   90.00
_cell.angle_beta   90.00
_cell.angle_gamma   90.00
#
_symmetry.space_group_name_H-M   'P 1'
#
loop_
_entity.id
_entity.type
_entity.pdbx_description
1 polymer ?
#
loop_
_entity_poly.entity_id
_entity_poly.type
_entity_poly.pdbx_seq_one_letter_code
_entity_poly.pdbx_strand_id
1 'polypeptide(L)'
;MNHVNKESVLWLVITVAALSGLAFLLGQSDGSPPFNTADERHALADECVGGHSGLAEHYHPLVVISVLGENIEVPGNVGLNDPGCTMRPLHTHDTSGKIHVEFKETGIEAPLEAFFDIWGKHMDETGFDDHRVDENHEFLMFLNTYSYD
;
A
#
# COMPACT_ATOMS: atom_id res chain seq x y z
N MET A 1 -7.49 19.75 -55.34
CA MET A 1 -6.40 20.04 -54.41
C MET A 1 -7.01 20.81 -53.25
N ASN A 2 -7.14 20.19 -52.07
CA ASN A 2 -7.75 20.85 -50.91
C ASN A 2 -6.78 21.91 -50.39
N HIS A 3 -7.18 23.19 -50.50
CA HIS A 3 -6.48 24.29 -49.87
C HIS A 3 -6.70 24.20 -48.36
N VAL A 4 -5.66 23.85 -47.61
CA VAL A 4 -5.71 23.86 -46.15
C VAL A 4 -5.76 25.32 -45.69
N ASN A 5 -6.75 25.67 -44.86
CA ASN A 5 -6.88 27.02 -44.30
C ASN A 5 -5.68 27.34 -43.39
N LYS A 6 -5.07 28.51 -43.57
CA LYS A 6 -3.93 28.98 -42.77
C LYS A 6 -4.26 29.03 -41.27
N GLU A 7 -5.52 29.33 -40.91
CA GLU A 7 -5.97 29.32 -39.51
C GLU A 7 -6.02 27.90 -38.95
N SER A 8 -6.47 26.92 -39.75
CA SER A 8 -6.44 25.51 -39.34
C SER A 8 -5.03 24.99 -39.15
N VAL A 9 -4.08 25.44 -39.99
CA VAL A 9 -2.65 25.13 -39.80
C VAL A 9 -2.10 25.77 -38.51
N LEU A 10 -2.46 27.03 -38.23
CA LEU A 10 -2.03 27.73 -37.02
C LEU A 10 -2.51 27.02 -35.75
N TRP A 11 -3.80 26.69 -35.68
CA TRP A 11 -4.37 25.99 -34.51
C TRP A 11 -3.82 24.57 -34.33
N LEU A 12 -3.53 23.88 -35.43
CA LEU A 12 -2.88 22.58 -35.40
C LEU A 12 -1.47 22.67 -34.78
N VAL A 13 -0.67 23.65 -35.20
CA VAL A 13 0.69 23.84 -34.66
C VAL A 13 0.65 24.18 -33.18
N ILE A 14 -0.26 25.06 -32.75
CA ILE A 14 -0.44 25.41 -31.33
C ILE A 14 -0.80 24.17 -30.51
N THR A 15 -1.76 23.38 -30.99
CA THR A 15 -2.21 22.17 -30.29
C THR A 15 -1.09 21.13 -30.17
N VAL A 16 -0.34 20.89 -31.25
CA VAL A 16 0.80 19.98 -31.22
C VAL A 16 1.88 20.49 -30.26
N ALA A 17 2.22 21.78 -30.29
CA ALA A 17 3.20 22.35 -29.38
C ALA A 17 2.76 22.25 -27.90
N ALA A 18 1.48 22.50 -27.61
CA ALA A 18 0.92 22.37 -26.27
C ALA A 18 0.94 20.91 -25.78
N LEU A 19 0.57 19.95 -26.64
CA LEU A 19 0.62 18.52 -26.31
C LEU A 19 2.06 18.03 -26.11
N SER A 20 3.01 18.48 -26.94
CA SER A 20 4.43 18.15 -26.76
C SER A 20 5.01 18.78 -25.50
N GLY A 21 4.63 20.02 -25.17
CA GLY A 21 5.01 20.68 -23.92
C GLY A 21 4.46 19.95 -22.70
N LEU A 22 3.18 19.55 -22.73
CA LEU A 22 2.56 18.77 -21.68
C LEU A 22 3.22 17.39 -21.53
N ALA A 23 3.47 16.69 -22.64
CA ALA A 23 4.16 15.39 -22.61
C ALA A 23 5.59 15.50 -22.07
N PHE A 24 6.30 16.58 -22.39
CA PHE A 24 7.64 16.85 -21.84
C PHE A 24 7.58 17.12 -20.33
N LEU A 25 6.61 17.92 -19.87
CA LEU A 25 6.41 18.18 -18.44
C LEU A 25 6.00 16.92 -17.67
N LEU A 26 5.13 16.10 -18.23
CA LEU A 26 4.74 14.81 -17.63
C LEU A 26 5.84 13.75 -17.71
N GLY A 27 6.74 13.87 -18.69
CA GLY A 27 7.90 12.98 -18.87
C GLY A 27 9.10 13.33 -17.99
N GLN A 28 9.07 14.48 -17.30
CA GLN A 28 10.06 14.85 -16.29
C GLN A 28 9.72 14.14 -14.97
N SER A 29 9.79 12.81 -14.96
CA SER A 29 9.84 12.06 -13.69
C SER A 29 11.25 12.16 -13.14
N ASP A 30 11.37 12.65 -11.92
CA ASP A 30 12.60 13.09 -11.26
C ASP A 30 13.39 11.97 -10.55
N GLY A 31 12.97 10.71 -10.67
CA GLY A 31 13.71 9.59 -10.11
C GLY A 31 13.02 8.24 -10.24
N SER A 32 13.76 7.19 -9.88
CA SER A 32 13.16 5.89 -9.55
C SER A 32 12.13 6.09 -8.42
N PRO A 33 11.07 5.26 -8.36
CA PRO A 33 10.15 5.29 -7.22
C PRO A 33 10.93 5.14 -5.91
N PRO A 34 10.45 5.74 -4.81
CA PRO A 34 11.08 5.58 -3.52
C PRO A 34 11.15 4.09 -3.16
N PHE A 35 12.19 3.71 -2.41
CA PHE A 35 12.32 2.34 -1.90
C PHE A 35 11.05 1.92 -1.15
N ASN A 36 10.57 0.70 -1.40
CA ASN A 36 9.42 0.13 -0.71
C ASN A 36 9.84 -1.17 -0.03
N THR A 37 9.56 -1.30 1.28
CA THR A 37 9.88 -2.52 2.03
C THR A 37 9.06 -3.70 1.54
N ALA A 38 7.85 -3.46 1.04
CA ALA A 38 6.98 -4.48 0.49
C ALA A 38 7.47 -5.07 -0.84
N ASP A 39 8.56 -4.56 -1.43
CA ASP A 39 9.21 -5.20 -2.58
C ASP A 39 10.04 -6.43 -2.16
N GLU A 40 10.54 -6.45 -0.92
CA GLU A 40 11.27 -7.57 -0.30
C GLU A 40 10.50 -8.07 0.93
N ARG A 41 9.44 -8.83 0.66
CA ARG A 41 8.43 -9.19 1.66
C ARG A 41 8.97 -10.17 2.71
N HIS A 42 8.52 -10.00 3.96
CA HIS A 42 8.72 -10.96 5.02
C HIS A 42 8.13 -12.33 4.64
N ALA A 43 8.78 -13.44 5.03
CA ALA A 43 8.37 -14.79 4.61
C ALA A 43 6.90 -15.14 4.94
N LEU A 44 6.39 -14.65 6.09
CA LEU A 44 4.98 -14.84 6.49
C LEU A 44 4.00 -14.17 5.52
N ALA A 45 4.40 -13.12 4.82
CA ALA A 45 3.57 -12.44 3.82
C ALA A 45 3.29 -13.36 2.61
N ASP A 46 4.16 -14.34 2.35
CA ASP A 46 4.03 -15.32 1.27
C ASP A 46 3.32 -16.61 1.68
N GLU A 47 3.05 -16.80 2.96
CA GLU A 47 2.33 -17.97 3.44
C GLU A 47 0.85 -17.95 3.05
N CYS A 48 0.24 -19.13 3.10
CA CYS A 48 -1.17 -19.29 2.83
C CYS A 48 -1.85 -20.22 3.83
N VAL A 49 -2.77 -19.65 4.62
CA VAL A 49 -3.60 -20.45 5.53
C VAL A 49 -4.78 -21.07 4.80
N GLY A 50 -5.29 -20.41 3.75
CA GLY A 50 -6.30 -20.92 2.82
C GLY A 50 -7.74 -20.87 3.33
N GLY A 51 -7.95 -20.64 4.62
CA GLY A 51 -9.26 -20.46 5.25
C GLY A 51 -9.19 -20.61 6.77
N HIS A 52 -10.31 -20.44 7.46
CA HIS A 52 -10.37 -20.41 8.92
C HIS A 52 -10.41 -21.80 9.60
N SER A 53 -10.13 -22.88 8.87
CA SER A 53 -10.21 -24.25 9.40
C SER A 53 -8.86 -24.76 9.85
N GLY A 54 -8.81 -25.43 11.01
CA GLY A 54 -7.59 -26.07 11.52
C GLY A 54 -6.54 -25.07 12.01
N LEU A 55 -6.98 -23.90 12.48
CA LEU A 55 -6.11 -22.91 13.10
C LEU A 55 -5.78 -23.33 14.54
N ALA A 56 -4.51 -23.19 14.91
CA ALA A 56 -4.03 -23.38 16.27
C ALA A 56 -3.93 -22.04 17.03
N GLU A 57 -3.78 -20.94 16.29
CA GLU A 57 -3.67 -19.59 16.84
C GLU A 57 -4.51 -18.62 16.01
N HIS A 58 -5.32 -17.80 16.70
CA HIS A 58 -6.20 -16.80 16.10
C HIS A 58 -6.41 -15.64 17.06
N TYR A 59 -5.98 -14.44 16.69
CA TYR A 59 -6.21 -13.23 17.47
C TYR A 59 -6.31 -11.98 16.58
N HIS A 60 -6.83 -10.89 17.16
CA HIS A 60 -7.22 -9.69 16.41
C HIS A 60 -6.55 -8.41 16.95
N PRO A 61 -5.33 -8.07 16.50
CA PRO A 61 -4.80 -6.73 16.75
C PRO A 61 -5.54 -5.68 15.91
N LEU A 62 -5.63 -4.47 16.44
CA LEU A 62 -6.15 -3.30 15.74
C LEU A 62 -4.99 -2.40 15.33
N VAL A 63 -4.98 -1.97 14.07
CA VAL A 63 -4.07 -0.93 13.59
C VAL A 63 -4.85 0.32 13.23
N VAL A 64 -4.36 1.47 13.69
CA VAL A 64 -4.88 2.79 13.35
C VAL A 64 -3.72 3.60 12.82
N ILE A 65 -3.91 4.19 11.65
CA ILE A 65 -2.87 4.94 10.94
C ILE A 65 -3.35 6.37 10.80
N SER A 66 -2.47 7.33 11.12
CA SER A 66 -2.69 8.73 10.81
C SER A 66 -1.47 9.31 10.13
N VAL A 67 -1.71 10.09 9.08
CA VAL A 67 -0.68 10.82 8.34
C VAL A 67 -1.04 12.30 8.39
N LEU A 68 -0.13 13.12 8.92
CA LEU A 68 -0.31 14.57 9.06
C LEU A 68 -1.61 14.96 9.81
N GLY A 69 -2.05 14.13 10.76
CA GLY A 69 -3.25 14.35 11.57
C GLY A 69 -4.55 13.83 10.96
N GLU A 70 -4.52 13.33 9.72
CA GLU A 70 -5.67 12.72 9.07
C GLU A 70 -5.61 11.19 9.20
N ASN A 71 -6.76 10.54 9.44
CA ASN A 71 -6.81 9.08 9.55
C ASN A 71 -6.74 8.45 8.15
N ILE A 72 -5.88 7.43 8.02
CA ILE A 72 -5.80 6.60 6.82
C ILE A 72 -6.63 5.34 7.05
N GLU A 73 -7.56 5.08 6.14
CA GLU A 73 -8.35 3.85 6.16
C GLU A 73 -7.47 2.64 5.83
N VAL A 74 -7.54 1.61 6.66
CA VAL A 74 -6.99 0.29 6.34
C VAL A 74 -8.05 -0.43 5.50
N PRO A 75 -7.77 -0.84 4.26
CA PRO A 75 -8.77 -1.48 3.41
C PRO A 75 -9.23 -2.81 3.99
N GLY A 76 -10.49 -3.17 3.69
CA GLY A 76 -10.93 -4.55 3.82
C GLY A 76 -10.33 -5.44 2.72
N ASN A 77 -10.33 -6.75 2.97
CA ASN A 77 -9.84 -7.78 2.06
C ASN A 77 -8.34 -7.72 1.74
N VAL A 78 -7.54 -7.03 2.56
CA VAL A 78 -6.08 -7.14 2.47
C VAL A 78 -5.69 -8.59 2.74
N GLY A 79 -4.89 -9.19 1.86
CA GLY A 79 -4.45 -10.59 1.98
C GLY A 79 -5.51 -11.64 1.64
N LEU A 80 -6.63 -11.25 1.01
CA LEU A 80 -7.64 -12.18 0.52
C LEU A 80 -7.58 -12.31 -1.00
N ASN A 81 -7.69 -13.55 -1.48
CA ASN A 81 -7.70 -13.91 -2.90
C ASN A 81 -6.47 -13.44 -3.70
N ASP A 82 -5.31 -13.40 -3.04
CA ASP A 82 -4.02 -13.20 -3.68
C ASP A 82 -3.75 -14.32 -4.73
N PRO A 83 -2.94 -14.05 -5.77
CA PRO A 83 -2.51 -15.08 -6.70
C PRO A 83 -1.88 -16.28 -5.98
N GLY A 84 -2.51 -17.46 -6.13
CA GLY A 84 -2.05 -18.69 -5.48
C GLY A 84 -2.41 -18.83 -4.00
N CYS A 85 -3.14 -17.87 -3.41
CA CYS A 85 -3.57 -17.97 -2.03
C CYS A 85 -4.94 -17.33 -1.77
N THR A 86 -5.88 -18.10 -1.25
CA THR A 86 -7.22 -17.57 -0.88
C THR A 86 -7.16 -16.65 0.34
N MET A 87 -6.26 -16.91 1.28
CA MET A 87 -6.18 -16.16 2.54
C MET A 87 -4.79 -16.23 3.15
N ARG A 88 -4.15 -15.06 3.29
CA ARG A 88 -2.87 -14.87 3.98
C ARG A 88 -3.04 -14.96 5.49
N PRO A 89 -1.99 -15.32 6.25
CA PRO A 89 -2.10 -15.45 7.71
C PRO A 89 -2.42 -14.13 8.42
N LEU A 90 -2.01 -12.99 7.85
CA LEU A 90 -2.39 -11.66 8.32
C LEU A 90 -3.30 -11.03 7.25
N HIS A 91 -4.58 -10.81 7.57
CA HIS A 91 -5.55 -10.29 6.60
C HIS A 91 -6.63 -9.42 7.27
N THR A 92 -7.38 -8.68 6.47
CA THR A 92 -8.56 -7.92 6.94
C THR A 92 -9.82 -8.38 6.20
N HIS A 93 -10.98 -8.30 6.86
CA HIS A 93 -12.27 -8.50 6.20
C HIS A 93 -12.99 -7.19 5.89
N ASP A 94 -12.71 -6.12 6.65
CA ASP A 94 -13.37 -4.83 6.55
C ASP A 94 -12.41 -3.67 6.83
N THR A 95 -12.94 -2.45 6.87
CA THR A 95 -12.16 -1.22 7.01
C THR A 95 -11.93 -0.77 8.45
N SER A 96 -12.22 -1.62 9.44
CA SER A 96 -12.07 -1.28 10.87
C SER A 96 -10.61 -1.19 11.34
N GLY A 97 -9.66 -1.68 10.53
CA GLY A 97 -8.27 -1.87 10.95
C GLY A 97 -8.05 -3.12 11.81
N LYS A 98 -9.06 -4.00 11.94
CA LYS A 98 -8.92 -5.31 12.58
C LYS A 98 -8.14 -6.26 11.68
N ILE A 99 -6.91 -6.56 12.08
CA ILE A 99 -6.09 -7.58 11.43
C ILE A 99 -6.45 -8.93 12.03
N HIS A 100 -6.75 -9.90 11.20
CA HIS A 100 -6.84 -11.30 11.58
C HIS A 100 -5.45 -11.89 11.51
N VAL A 101 -4.92 -12.34 12.65
CA VAL A 101 -3.68 -13.11 12.71
C VAL A 101 -4.06 -14.56 12.94
N GLU A 102 -3.81 -15.40 11.94
CA GLU A 102 -4.28 -16.78 11.89
C GLU A 102 -3.14 -17.71 11.48
N PHE A 103 -2.88 -18.74 12.29
CA PHE A 103 -1.84 -19.74 12.01
C PHE A 103 -2.31 -21.17 12.33
N LYS A 104 -1.73 -22.14 11.60
CA LYS A 104 -1.95 -23.58 11.83
C LYS A 104 -1.10 -24.16 12.96
N GLU A 105 -0.13 -23.39 13.43
CA GLU A 105 0.79 -23.74 14.53
C GLU A 105 0.76 -22.60 15.57
N THR A 106 1.18 -22.89 16.80
CA THR A 106 1.23 -21.91 17.89
C THR A 106 2.61 -21.30 18.05
N GLY A 107 2.67 -20.05 18.51
CA GLY A 107 3.94 -19.42 18.91
C GLY A 107 4.72 -18.86 17.72
N ILE A 108 4.01 -18.56 16.63
CA ILE A 108 4.57 -17.84 15.49
C ILE A 108 4.54 -16.35 15.83
N GLU A 109 5.71 -15.71 15.81
CA GLU A 109 5.79 -14.26 15.93
C GLU A 109 5.34 -13.61 14.62
N ALA A 110 4.27 -12.84 14.68
CA ALA A 110 3.72 -12.10 13.55
C ALA A 110 4.14 -10.63 13.62
N PRO A 111 5.23 -10.22 12.96
CA PRO A 111 5.65 -8.83 12.96
C PRO A 111 4.66 -8.00 12.15
N LEU A 112 4.46 -6.75 12.56
CA LEU A 112 3.54 -5.83 11.91
C LEU A 112 3.94 -5.56 10.44
N GLU A 113 5.25 -5.60 10.13
CA GLU A 113 5.79 -5.46 8.77
C GLU A 113 5.17 -6.47 7.79
N ALA A 114 4.96 -7.73 8.21
CA ALA A 114 4.40 -8.76 7.35
C ALA A 114 2.98 -8.42 6.87
N PHE A 115 2.19 -7.70 7.68
CA PHE A 115 0.89 -7.21 7.26
C PHE A 115 1.01 -6.10 6.20
N PHE A 116 1.91 -5.14 6.41
CA PHE A 116 2.14 -4.06 5.44
C PHE A 116 2.73 -4.58 4.12
N ASP A 117 3.54 -5.64 4.17
CA ASP A 117 4.04 -6.35 2.99
C ASP A 117 2.93 -7.08 2.21
N ILE A 118 1.92 -7.63 2.90
CA ILE A 118 0.72 -8.18 2.25
C ILE A 118 -0.12 -7.07 1.63
N TRP A 119 -0.22 -5.92 2.30
CA TRP A 119 -0.92 -4.74 1.79
C TRP A 119 -0.16 -4.06 0.64
N GLY A 120 1.15 -4.30 0.49
CA GLY A 120 1.98 -3.65 -0.53
C GLY A 120 2.40 -2.23 -0.15
N LYS A 121 2.46 -1.92 1.15
CA LYS A 121 2.78 -0.60 1.68
C LYS A 121 4.14 -0.64 2.37
N HIS A 122 4.96 0.37 2.08
CA HIS A 122 6.20 0.57 2.82
C HIS A 122 5.87 0.86 4.29
N MET A 123 6.58 0.24 5.22
CA MET A 123 6.49 0.56 6.65
C MET A 123 7.76 0.14 7.37
N ASP A 124 8.57 1.12 7.76
CA ASP A 124 9.70 0.97 8.67
C ASP A 124 10.01 2.31 9.37
N GLU A 125 11.17 2.42 10.02
CA GLU A 125 11.61 3.65 10.68
C GLU A 125 11.78 4.86 9.73
N THR A 126 11.82 4.63 8.42
CA THR A 126 11.94 5.66 7.38
C THR A 126 10.61 6.19 6.88
N GLY A 127 9.47 5.54 7.21
CA GLY A 127 8.14 6.08 6.98
C GLY A 127 7.06 5.05 6.68
N PHE A 128 5.98 5.53 6.05
CA PHE A 128 4.82 4.74 5.63
C PHE A 128 4.38 5.13 4.22
N ASP A 129 4.24 4.14 3.32
CA ASP A 129 3.85 4.35 1.92
C ASP A 129 4.78 5.38 1.22
N ASP A 130 4.23 6.44 0.63
CA ASP A 130 5.01 7.54 0.03
C ASP A 130 5.39 8.63 1.05
N HIS A 131 4.94 8.52 2.30
CA HIS A 131 5.23 9.49 3.36
C HIS A 131 6.51 9.11 4.11
N ARG A 132 7.55 9.93 3.96
CA ARG A 132 8.90 9.64 4.48
C ARG A 132 9.29 10.62 5.59
N VAL A 133 10.07 10.11 6.53
CA VAL A 133 10.66 10.87 7.62
C VAL A 133 11.71 11.83 7.07
N ASP A 134 11.70 13.08 7.53
CA ASP A 134 12.66 14.11 7.16
C ASP A 134 12.84 15.12 8.32
N GLU A 135 13.46 16.28 8.06
CA GLU A 135 13.70 17.31 9.09
C GLU A 135 12.41 17.89 9.71
N ASN A 136 11.26 17.75 9.04
CA ASN A 136 9.97 18.32 9.44
C ASN A 136 8.90 17.26 9.73
N HIS A 137 9.16 15.99 9.45
CA HIS A 137 8.22 14.89 9.60
C HIS A 137 8.83 13.73 10.39
N GLU A 138 8.13 13.24 11.40
CA GLU A 138 8.54 12.10 12.21
C GLU A 138 7.58 10.92 12.06
N PHE A 139 8.08 9.70 12.31
CA PHE A 139 7.29 8.48 12.37
C PHE A 139 7.19 8.01 13.83
N LEU A 140 5.97 7.94 14.35
CA LEU A 140 5.70 7.55 15.73
C LEU A 140 4.84 6.29 15.75
N MET A 141 5.29 5.30 16.53
CA MET A 141 4.54 4.08 16.77
C MET A 141 4.20 3.96 18.25
N PHE A 142 2.92 3.73 18.53
CA PHE A 142 2.40 3.55 19.89
C PHE A 142 1.75 2.18 20.00
N LEU A 143 2.09 1.43 21.05
CA LEU A 143 1.43 0.18 21.38
C LEU A 143 0.45 0.41 22.53
N ASN A 144 -0.83 0.19 22.26
CA ASN A 144 -1.87 0.23 23.27
C ASN A 144 -2.32 -1.20 23.60
N THR A 145 -2.31 -1.60 24.87
CA THR A 145 -2.63 -2.97 25.29
C THR A 145 -4.13 -3.18 25.56
N TYR A 146 -5.02 -2.48 24.86
CA TYR A 146 -6.46 -2.70 24.98
C TYR A 146 -6.91 -3.79 24.00
N SER A 147 -7.50 -4.87 24.52
CA SER A 147 -8.16 -5.88 23.70
C SER A 147 -9.61 -5.45 23.42
N TYR A 148 -10.01 -5.48 22.16
CA TYR A 148 -11.42 -5.49 21.76
C TYR A 148 -11.74 -6.91 21.28
N ASP A 149 -12.50 -7.65 22.09
CA ASP A 149 -13.10 -8.93 21.66
C ASP A 149 -14.14 -8.67 20.55
#